data_AF-A0A9E3AEM9-F1
#
_entry.id   AF-A0A9E3AEM9-F1
#
_cell.length_a   1.000
_cell.length_b   1.000
_cell.length_c   1.000
_cell.angle_alpha   90.00
_cell.angle_beta   90.00
_cell.angle_gamma   90.00
#
_symmetry.space_group_name_H-M   'P 1'
#
loop_
_entity.id
_entity.type
_entity.pdbx_description
1 polymer ?
#
loop_
_entity_poly.entity_id
_entity_poly.type
_entity_poly.pdbx_seq_one_letter_code
_entity_poly.pdbx_strand_id
1 'polypeptide(L)'
;MKRVAIASLLISLACFAFSQAGGSNPSQTAPQGNSTQPQGSTQQQPASSAQSAPAKHPPQAKTQPEFDAFKAASANQDPAALEKAADDFATKFPDSELRVILYKTAMRGHQSANNADKMLEMGHKALAIDADDPESLVDVAEVLTERTRDTDLDKDQRLGEARKDAEKALQTVNTDILFPATTPPDNVQKYKDLLTSSAYSILGTLDFNQGNFAAAQGNFQKSIDAYPQQPDPVTVLRLSLSLDRQNKYPEALTVANRAVELTQESTPAGNLARRERDRLLQLTGGKPTGAGASGATPPAHPAPSSTPPNTTGNPGQGTTPPKN
;
A
#
# COMPACT_ATOMS: atom_id res chain seq x y z
N MET A 1 2.19 11.39 -10.21
CA MET A 1 1.19 12.11 -9.41
C MET A 1 1.83 12.37 -8.06
N LYS A 2 2.05 13.63 -7.67
CA LYS A 2 2.60 13.92 -6.35
C LYS A 2 1.47 13.72 -5.34
N ARG A 3 1.39 12.53 -4.73
CA ARG A 3 0.62 12.40 -3.48
C ARG A 3 1.21 13.44 -2.54
N VAL A 4 0.37 14.32 -2.03
CA VAL A 4 0.78 15.31 -1.03
C VAL A 4 1.25 14.49 0.15
N ALA A 5 2.57 14.35 0.27
CA ALA A 5 3.21 13.70 1.39
C ALA A 5 2.85 14.53 2.62
N ILE A 6 1.86 14.06 3.39
CA ILE A 6 1.76 14.42 4.80
C ILE A 6 2.88 13.61 5.49
N ALA A 7 4.13 13.97 5.17
CA ALA A 7 5.28 13.61 5.95
C ALA A 7 5.27 14.54 7.16
N SER A 8 4.40 14.24 8.12
CA SER A 8 4.60 14.74 9.47
C SER A 8 5.90 14.12 9.97
N LEU A 9 6.97 14.92 9.87
CA LEU A 9 8.28 14.65 10.43
C LEU A 9 8.15 14.57 11.96
N LEU A 10 7.61 13.46 12.47
CA LEU A 10 7.74 13.10 13.87
C LEU A 10 9.15 12.55 14.05
N ILE A 11 10.11 13.46 14.18
CA ILE A 11 11.38 13.15 14.84
C ILE A 11 10.99 12.60 16.20
N SER A 12 10.98 11.28 16.29
CA SER A 12 10.71 10.58 17.53
C SER A 12 11.96 10.78 18.37
N LEU A 13 11.97 11.84 19.17
CA LEU A 13 12.89 11.92 20.28
C LEU A 13 12.42 10.86 21.27
N ALA A 14 12.85 9.62 21.02
CA ALA A 14 12.62 8.53 21.93
C ALA A 14 13.40 8.84 23.20
N CYS A 15 12.68 9.22 24.24
CA CYS A 15 13.19 9.24 25.61
C CYS A 15 13.50 7.79 26.00
N PHE A 16 14.69 7.30 25.65
CA PHE A 16 15.15 6.00 26.10
C PHE A 16 15.72 6.16 27.51
N ALA A 17 14.98 5.64 28.49
CA ALA A 17 15.52 5.41 29.81
C ALA A 17 16.57 4.31 29.70
N PHE A 18 17.84 4.68 29.85
CA PHE A 18 18.92 3.73 30.03
C PHE A 18 18.71 3.05 31.38
N SER A 19 18.16 1.84 31.36
CA SER A 19 18.03 1.04 32.58
C SER A 19 19.43 0.55 32.95
N GLN A 20 20.11 1.27 33.85
CA GLN A 20 21.30 0.73 34.50
C GLN A 20 20.87 -0.51 35.30
N ALA A 21 21.26 -1.68 34.81
CA ALA A 21 21.23 -2.89 35.60
C ALA A 21 22.24 -2.75 36.76
N GLY A 22 21.71 -2.46 37.95
CA GLY A 22 22.49 -2.41 39.18
C GLY A 22 21.57 -2.54 40.40
N GLY A 23 21.74 -3.63 41.14
CA GLY A 23 21.33 -3.70 42.55
C GLY A 23 19.95 -4.30 42.82
N SER A 24 19.95 -5.61 43.11
CA SER A 24 19.23 -6.27 44.21
C SER A 24 18.03 -5.54 44.82
N ASN A 25 16.85 -6.17 44.76
CA ASN A 25 15.82 -5.94 45.77
C ASN A 25 15.32 -7.28 46.34
N PRO A 26 15.30 -7.46 47.68
CA PRO A 26 14.94 -8.70 48.32
C PRO A 26 13.42 -8.86 48.43
N SER A 27 13.01 -10.13 48.46
CA SER A 27 11.67 -10.59 48.73
C SER A 27 11.16 -10.07 50.09
N GLN A 28 9.98 -9.43 50.10
CA GLN A 28 9.20 -9.21 51.32
C GLN A 28 7.85 -9.90 51.20
N THR A 29 7.75 -11.05 51.86
CA THR A 29 6.53 -11.69 52.33
C THR A 29 5.86 -10.85 53.41
N ALA A 30 4.54 -10.67 53.31
CA ALA A 30 3.67 -10.25 54.40
C ALA A 30 2.40 -11.13 54.43
N PRO A 31 1.77 -11.33 55.60
CA PRO A 31 1.07 -12.58 55.93
C PRO A 31 -0.45 -12.56 55.72
N GLN A 32 -0.99 -13.78 55.64
CA GLN A 32 -2.41 -14.14 55.61
C GLN A 32 -3.20 -13.56 56.80
N GLY A 33 -4.35 -12.96 56.49
CA GLY A 33 -5.43 -12.65 57.42
C GLY A 33 -6.72 -13.31 56.95
N ASN A 34 -7.27 -14.17 57.79
CA ASN A 34 -8.36 -15.11 57.52
C ASN A 34 -9.72 -14.48 57.90
N SER A 35 -10.72 -14.49 57.01
CA SER A 35 -12.13 -14.31 57.37
C SER A 35 -13.10 -15.03 56.43
N THR A 36 -13.66 -16.13 56.93
CA THR A 36 -14.95 -16.79 56.60
C THR A 36 -16.11 -15.78 56.63
N GLN A 37 -17.15 -15.74 55.79
CA GLN A 37 -18.15 -16.71 55.25
C GLN A 37 -19.17 -15.89 54.36
N PRO A 38 -20.26 -16.42 53.76
CA PRO A 38 -20.52 -17.68 53.04
C PRO A 38 -21.11 -17.50 51.60
N GLN A 39 -21.01 -18.58 50.82
CA GLN A 39 -21.78 -19.02 49.64
C GLN A 39 -22.85 -18.09 49.00
N GLY A 40 -22.57 -17.70 47.74
CA GLY A 40 -23.56 -17.41 46.70
C GLY A 40 -23.12 -18.09 45.41
N SER A 41 -23.93 -19.03 44.92
CA SER A 41 -23.71 -19.83 43.72
C SER A 41 -23.80 -18.98 42.44
N THR A 42 -22.73 -18.92 41.66
CA THR A 42 -22.81 -18.55 40.23
C THR A 42 -21.96 -19.52 39.41
N GLN A 43 -22.55 -19.99 38.33
CA GLN A 43 -22.00 -20.99 37.41
C GLN A 43 -20.67 -20.53 36.81
N GLN A 44 -19.68 -21.40 36.96
CA GLN A 44 -18.34 -21.24 36.42
C GLN A 44 -18.36 -21.68 34.95
N GLN A 45 -18.56 -20.70 34.06
CA GLN A 45 -18.29 -20.86 32.63
C GLN A 45 -16.76 -20.88 32.45
N PRO A 46 -16.16 -21.82 31.69
CA PRO A 46 -14.71 -21.85 31.53
C PRO A 46 -14.27 -20.59 30.80
N ALA A 47 -13.66 -19.65 31.52
CA ALA A 47 -12.88 -18.60 30.92
C ALA A 47 -11.71 -19.29 30.21
N SER A 48 -11.83 -19.44 28.90
CA SER A 48 -10.67 -19.63 28.03
C SER A 48 -9.74 -18.46 28.30
N SER A 49 -8.67 -18.71 29.05
CA SER A 49 -7.52 -17.83 29.12
C SER A 49 -6.94 -17.74 27.71
N ALA A 50 -7.48 -16.83 26.91
CA ALA A 50 -6.76 -16.33 25.75
C ALA A 50 -5.45 -15.76 26.31
N GLN A 51 -4.36 -16.53 26.18
CA GLN A 51 -3.02 -16.00 26.32
C GLN A 51 -2.94 -14.83 25.34
N SER A 52 -3.05 -13.62 25.88
CA SER A 52 -2.73 -12.39 25.17
C SER A 52 -1.34 -12.58 24.58
N ALA A 53 -1.24 -12.53 23.25
CA ALA A 53 0.05 -12.50 22.58
C ALA A 53 0.91 -11.39 23.22
N PRO A 54 2.24 -11.60 23.38
CA PRO A 54 3.13 -10.59 23.94
C PRO A 54 2.95 -9.27 23.18
N ALA A 55 2.68 -8.17 23.89
CA ALA A 55 2.54 -6.87 23.28
C ALA A 55 3.89 -6.43 22.67
N LYS A 56 3.86 -5.97 21.42
CA LYS A 56 5.03 -5.45 20.70
C LYS A 56 5.62 -4.24 21.46
N HIS A 57 6.90 -4.27 21.76
CA HIS A 57 7.59 -3.15 22.41
C HIS A 57 8.31 -2.26 21.38
N PRO A 58 8.56 -0.98 21.69
CA PRO A 58 9.41 -0.13 20.87
C PRO A 58 10.81 -0.75 20.71
N PRO A 59 11.38 -0.73 19.49
CA PRO A 59 12.76 -1.14 19.27
C PRO A 59 13.74 -0.32 20.13
N GLN A 60 14.70 -0.99 20.74
CA GLN A 60 15.67 -0.35 21.65
C GLN A 60 17.12 -0.67 21.28
N ALA A 61 18.02 0.27 21.59
CA ALA A 61 19.45 -0.02 21.59
C ALA A 61 19.78 -0.94 22.76
N LYS A 62 20.56 -1.99 22.53
CA LYS A 62 21.10 -2.87 23.58
C LYS A 62 22.37 -2.31 24.18
N THR A 63 23.13 -1.50 23.43
CA THR A 63 24.41 -0.94 23.87
C THR A 63 24.60 0.52 23.47
N GLN A 64 25.50 1.22 24.18
CA GLN A 64 25.85 2.60 23.85
C GLN A 64 26.49 2.75 22.44
N PRO A 65 27.45 1.89 22.01
CA PRO A 65 28.00 1.96 20.66
C PRO A 65 26.96 1.75 19.55
N GLU A 66 25.98 0.88 19.79
CA GLU A 66 24.84 0.69 18.89
C GLU A 66 23.98 1.95 18.83
N PHE A 67 23.64 2.56 19.98
CA PHE A 67 22.87 3.79 20.00
C PHE A 67 23.58 4.94 19.27
N ASP A 68 24.89 5.08 19.45
CA ASP A 68 25.68 6.12 18.78
C ASP A 68 25.78 5.88 17.27
N ALA A 69 25.96 4.63 16.83
CA ALA A 69 25.94 4.28 15.42
C ALA A 69 24.56 4.49 14.79
N PHE A 70 23.49 4.17 15.50
CA PHE A 70 22.12 4.43 15.04
C PHE A 70 21.86 5.92 14.87
N LYS A 71 22.28 6.76 15.83
CA LYS A 71 22.17 8.23 15.72
C LYS A 71 22.94 8.76 14.52
N ALA A 72 24.16 8.27 14.29
CA ALA A 72 24.96 8.66 13.13
C ALA A 72 24.30 8.25 11.80
N ALA A 73 23.77 7.03 11.72
CA ALA A 73 23.05 6.56 10.53
C ALA A 73 21.78 7.38 10.27
N SER A 74 20.97 7.60 11.30
CA SER A 74 19.69 8.32 11.22
C SER A 74 19.83 9.80 10.88
N ALA A 75 21.02 10.38 11.01
CA ALA A 75 21.30 11.76 10.63
C ALA A 75 21.34 11.96 9.10
N ASN A 76 21.44 10.89 8.31
CA ASN A 76 21.47 10.98 6.85
C ASN A 76 20.08 11.33 6.30
N GLN A 77 20.00 12.43 5.55
CA GLN A 77 18.77 12.87 4.89
C GLN A 77 18.64 12.35 3.45
N ASP A 78 19.77 12.03 2.81
CA ASP A 78 19.76 11.42 1.49
C ASP A 78 19.37 9.93 1.59
N PRO A 79 18.35 9.46 0.84
CA PRO A 79 17.88 8.08 0.95
C PRO A 79 18.94 7.02 0.64
N ALA A 80 19.85 7.27 -0.32
CA ALA A 80 20.89 6.32 -0.67
C ALA A 80 22.02 6.27 0.37
N ALA A 81 22.39 7.42 0.94
CA ALA A 81 23.33 7.48 2.06
C ALA A 81 22.75 6.81 3.33
N LEU A 82 21.45 7.02 3.60
CA LEU A 82 20.76 6.38 4.71
C LEU A 82 20.64 4.86 4.52
N GLU A 83 20.30 4.38 3.32
CA GLU A 83 20.32 2.96 2.98
C GLU A 83 21.69 2.34 3.25
N LYS A 84 22.75 2.96 2.74
CA LYS A 84 24.12 2.48 2.97
C LYS A 84 24.44 2.43 4.48
N ALA A 85 24.07 3.48 5.21
CA ALA A 85 24.28 3.53 6.66
C ALA A 85 23.46 2.47 7.41
N ALA A 86 22.26 2.15 6.93
CA ALA A 86 21.41 1.08 7.47
C ALA A 86 22.06 -0.29 7.26
N ASP A 87 22.61 -0.57 6.08
CA ASP A 87 23.32 -1.81 5.78
C ASP A 87 24.63 -1.95 6.56
N ASP A 88 25.42 -0.88 6.67
CA ASP A 88 26.63 -0.85 7.49
C ASP A 88 26.28 -1.10 8.97
N PHE A 89 25.21 -0.49 9.46
CA PHE A 89 24.70 -0.68 10.82
C PHE A 89 24.24 -2.12 11.05
N ALA A 90 23.45 -2.69 10.14
CA ALA A 90 22.95 -4.07 10.25
C ALA A 90 24.09 -5.09 10.20
N THR A 91 25.15 -4.81 9.45
CA THR A 91 26.37 -5.65 9.42
C THR A 91 27.11 -5.58 10.76
N LYS A 92 27.22 -4.40 11.36
CA LYS A 92 27.95 -4.20 12.62
C LYS A 92 27.15 -4.66 13.85
N PHE A 93 25.82 -4.55 13.81
CA PHE A 93 24.90 -4.88 14.89
C PHE A 93 23.76 -5.78 14.39
N PRO A 94 24.06 -7.05 14.03
CA PRO A 94 23.09 -7.95 13.41
C PRO A 94 21.91 -8.30 14.33
N ASP A 95 22.07 -8.18 15.64
CA ASP A 95 20.99 -8.44 16.62
C ASP A 95 20.28 -7.16 17.07
N SER A 96 20.59 -6.01 16.48
CA SER A 96 19.97 -4.74 16.86
C SER A 96 18.52 -4.68 16.43
N GLU A 97 17.65 -4.24 17.32
CA GLU A 97 16.25 -3.97 17.00
C GLU A 97 16.09 -2.69 16.18
N LEU A 98 17.06 -1.77 16.25
CA LEU A 98 17.02 -0.47 15.57
C LEU A 98 17.19 -0.57 14.04
N ARG A 99 17.61 -1.74 13.53
CA ARG A 99 17.70 -2.01 12.09
C ARG A 99 16.36 -1.74 11.39
N VAL A 100 15.24 -2.13 11.99
CA VAL A 100 13.91 -1.92 11.40
C VAL A 100 13.61 -0.43 11.23
N ILE A 101 14.03 0.42 12.18
CA ILE A 101 13.80 1.87 12.12
C ILE A 101 14.59 2.48 10.96
N LEU A 102 15.85 2.07 10.76
CA LEU A 102 16.69 2.58 9.68
C LEU A 102 16.14 2.16 8.31
N TYR A 103 15.79 0.88 8.13
CA TYR A 103 15.25 0.40 6.87
C TYR A 103 13.89 1.02 6.53
N LYS A 104 12.99 1.17 7.51
CA LYS A 104 11.72 1.89 7.30
C LYS A 104 11.94 3.36 6.92
N THR A 105 12.94 4.02 7.51
CA THR A 105 13.25 5.41 7.18
C THR A 105 13.83 5.51 5.76
N ALA A 106 14.71 4.58 5.37
CA ALA A 106 15.22 4.49 4.00
C ALA A 106 14.11 4.17 2.98
N MET A 107 13.19 3.26 3.31
CA MET A 107 12.01 2.94 2.50
C MET A 107 11.18 4.19 2.18
N ARG A 108 10.78 4.96 3.20
CA ARG A 108 10.05 6.23 3.02
C ARG A 108 10.86 7.26 2.23
N GLY A 109 12.17 7.31 2.43
CA GLY A 109 13.09 8.16 1.68
C GLY A 109 13.04 7.84 0.18
N HIS A 110 13.16 6.56 -0.17
CA HIS A 110 13.07 6.09 -1.55
C HIS A 110 11.67 6.24 -2.15
N GLN A 111 10.62 6.02 -1.36
CA GLN A 111 9.23 6.31 -1.77
C GLN A 111 9.08 7.79 -2.15
N SER A 112 9.57 8.70 -1.32
CA SER A 112 9.54 10.15 -1.55
C SER A 112 10.37 10.56 -2.77
N ALA A 113 11.48 9.86 -3.02
CA ALA A 113 12.30 10.01 -4.22
C ALA A 113 11.70 9.33 -5.47
N ASN A 114 10.53 8.71 -5.36
CA ASN A 114 9.87 7.94 -6.43
C ASN A 114 10.76 6.81 -6.99
N ASN A 115 11.62 6.25 -6.13
CA ASN A 115 12.47 5.10 -6.44
C ASN A 115 11.82 3.81 -5.94
N ALA A 116 10.91 3.26 -6.76
CA ALA A 116 10.10 2.10 -6.39
C ALA A 116 10.94 0.84 -6.13
N ASP A 117 12.01 0.61 -6.88
CA ASP A 117 12.85 -0.59 -6.73
C ASP A 117 13.57 -0.59 -5.39
N LYS A 118 14.17 0.55 -5.01
CA LYS A 118 14.83 0.69 -3.71
C LYS A 118 13.85 0.78 -2.54
N MET A 119 12.68 1.37 -2.75
CA MET A 119 11.61 1.35 -1.76
C MET A 119 11.19 -0.09 -1.45
N LEU A 120 10.95 -0.91 -2.48
CA LEU A 120 10.61 -2.33 -2.34
C LEU A 120 11.72 -3.11 -1.63
N GLU A 121 12.98 -2.89 -2.02
CA GLU A 121 14.13 -3.53 -1.36
C GLU A 121 14.19 -3.21 0.14
N MET A 122 14.04 -1.94 0.52
CA MET A 122 14.07 -1.53 1.93
C MET A 122 12.84 -2.02 2.70
N GLY A 123 11.67 -2.04 2.07
CA GLY A 123 10.45 -2.62 2.64
C GLY A 123 10.63 -4.11 2.95
N HIS A 124 11.17 -4.89 2.02
CA HIS A 124 11.49 -6.30 2.28
C HIS A 124 12.52 -6.48 3.40
N LYS A 125 13.56 -5.63 3.47
CA LYS A 125 14.53 -5.67 4.59
C LYS A 125 13.86 -5.35 5.94
N ALA A 126 12.92 -4.40 5.97
CA ALA A 126 12.14 -4.11 7.16
C ALA A 126 11.24 -5.29 7.56
N LEU A 127 10.50 -5.87 6.61
CA LEU A 127 9.62 -7.03 6.85
C LEU A 127 10.37 -8.31 7.24
N ALA A 128 11.62 -8.46 6.82
CA ALA A 128 12.47 -9.55 7.28
C ALA A 128 12.83 -9.44 8.78
N ILE A 129 12.74 -8.24 9.37
CA ILE A 129 12.97 -8.00 10.80
C ILE A 129 11.64 -7.96 11.55
N ASP A 130 10.63 -7.32 10.97
CA ASP A 130 9.30 -7.17 11.53
C ASP A 130 8.22 -7.46 10.47
N ALA A 131 7.85 -8.75 10.37
CA ALA A 131 6.90 -9.24 9.38
C ALA A 131 5.46 -8.75 9.60
N ASP A 132 5.18 -8.13 10.75
CA ASP A 132 3.84 -7.64 11.12
C ASP A 132 3.72 -6.12 10.95
N ASP A 133 4.78 -5.41 10.49
CA ASP A 133 4.79 -3.96 10.33
C ASP A 133 3.77 -3.47 9.26
N PRO A 134 2.65 -2.84 9.65
CA PRO A 134 1.54 -2.57 8.72
C PRO A 134 1.90 -1.57 7.62
N GLU A 135 2.81 -0.64 7.92
CA GLU A 135 3.27 0.36 6.96
C GLU A 135 4.11 -0.28 5.86
N SER A 136 5.13 -1.07 6.22
CA SER A 136 5.99 -1.75 5.24
C SER A 136 5.19 -2.73 4.40
N LEU A 137 4.22 -3.44 5.00
CA LEU A 137 3.30 -4.33 4.29
C LEU A 137 2.48 -3.58 3.21
N VAL A 138 1.88 -2.44 3.57
CA VAL A 138 1.10 -1.63 2.62
C VAL A 138 1.98 -1.09 1.50
N ASP A 139 3.14 -0.54 1.84
CA ASP A 139 4.06 0.08 0.89
C ASP A 139 4.61 -0.94 -0.12
N VAL A 140 5.04 -2.11 0.36
CA VAL A 140 5.49 -3.23 -0.50
C VAL A 140 4.35 -3.69 -1.41
N ALA A 141 3.17 -3.95 -0.84
CA ALA A 141 2.00 -4.41 -1.60
C ALA A 141 1.57 -3.41 -2.69
N GLU A 142 1.66 -2.11 -2.40
CA GLU A 142 1.37 -1.06 -3.37
C GLU A 142 2.36 -1.10 -4.54
N VAL A 143 3.67 -1.13 -4.28
CA VAL A 143 4.68 -1.17 -5.34
C VAL A 143 4.55 -2.44 -6.18
N LEU A 144 4.35 -3.60 -5.55
CA LEU A 144 4.13 -4.86 -6.25
C LEU A 144 2.88 -4.77 -7.15
N THR A 145 1.78 -4.20 -6.66
CA THR A 145 0.54 -4.08 -7.44
C THR A 145 0.67 -3.10 -8.61
N GLU A 146 1.36 -1.97 -8.42
CA GLU A 146 1.48 -0.94 -9.45
C GLU A 146 2.56 -1.22 -10.50
N ARG A 147 3.62 -1.95 -10.13
CA ARG A 147 4.79 -2.15 -11.00
C ARG A 147 4.82 -3.49 -11.71
N THR A 148 4.05 -4.47 -11.24
CA THR A 148 3.97 -5.78 -11.90
C THR A 148 3.16 -5.67 -13.19
N ARG A 149 3.74 -6.16 -14.28
CA ARG A 149 3.17 -6.14 -15.63
C ARG A 149 2.66 -7.51 -16.00
N ASP A 150 1.73 -7.55 -16.96
CA ASP A 150 1.20 -8.81 -17.51
C ASP A 150 2.27 -9.68 -18.17
N THR A 151 3.39 -9.08 -18.59
CA THR A 151 4.51 -9.74 -19.25
C THR A 151 5.58 -10.28 -18.29
N ASP A 152 5.48 -9.98 -17.00
CA ASP A 152 6.49 -10.38 -16.02
C ASP A 152 6.38 -11.88 -15.73
N LEU A 153 7.51 -12.59 -15.77
CA LEU A 153 7.55 -14.04 -15.58
C LEU A 153 7.13 -14.45 -14.15
N ASP A 154 7.37 -13.57 -13.18
CA ASP A 154 7.05 -13.73 -11.77
C ASP A 154 5.76 -13.00 -11.35
N LYS A 155 4.93 -12.58 -12.32
CA LYS A 155 3.68 -11.83 -12.07
C LYS A 155 2.84 -12.43 -10.94
N ASP A 156 2.51 -13.72 -11.04
CA ASP A 156 1.59 -14.35 -10.09
C ASP A 156 2.19 -14.41 -8.68
N GLN A 157 3.51 -14.58 -8.58
CA GLN A 157 4.22 -14.53 -7.30
C GLN A 157 4.14 -13.11 -6.69
N ARG A 158 4.46 -12.08 -7.48
CA ARG A 158 4.46 -10.67 -7.04
C ARG A 158 3.07 -10.21 -6.61
N LEU A 159 2.04 -10.53 -7.39
CA LEU A 159 0.65 -10.17 -7.06
C LEU A 159 0.09 -11.00 -5.90
N GLY A 160 0.55 -12.25 -5.74
CA GLY A 160 0.24 -13.09 -4.58
C GLY A 160 0.84 -12.53 -3.29
N GLU A 161 2.08 -12.07 -3.34
CA GLU A 161 2.75 -11.36 -2.24
C GLU A 161 2.02 -10.07 -1.89
N ALA A 162 1.68 -9.24 -2.88
CA ALA A 162 0.93 -8.00 -2.66
C ALA A 162 -0.41 -8.24 -1.94
N ARG A 163 -1.15 -9.30 -2.33
CA ARG A 163 -2.40 -9.67 -1.67
C ARG A 163 -2.15 -10.05 -0.21
N LYS A 164 -1.19 -10.93 0.03
CA LYS A 164 -0.84 -11.42 1.37
C LYS A 164 -0.45 -10.26 2.28
N ASP A 165 0.36 -9.34 1.79
CA ASP A 165 0.84 -8.20 2.56
C ASP A 165 -0.30 -7.21 2.87
N ALA A 166 -1.15 -6.89 1.90
CA ALA A 166 -2.31 -6.03 2.14
C ALA A 166 -3.31 -6.66 3.13
N GLU A 167 -3.56 -7.97 3.04
CA GLU A 167 -4.41 -8.70 4.01
C GLU A 167 -3.77 -8.72 5.41
N LYS A 168 -2.45 -8.90 5.48
CA LYS A 168 -1.72 -8.91 6.74
C LYS A 168 -1.72 -7.54 7.40
N ALA A 169 -1.56 -6.46 6.62
CA ALA A 169 -1.64 -5.10 7.12
C ALA A 169 -3.01 -4.82 7.77
N LEU A 170 -4.11 -5.29 7.17
CA LEU A 170 -5.45 -5.16 7.78
C LEU A 170 -5.58 -5.90 9.12
N GLN A 171 -4.84 -6.99 9.32
CA GLN A 171 -4.81 -7.72 10.59
C GLN A 171 -4.00 -6.98 11.65
N THR A 172 -2.90 -6.34 11.25
CA THR A 172 -1.89 -5.79 12.18
C THR A 172 -2.00 -4.27 12.40
N VAL A 173 -2.75 -3.53 11.56
CA VAL A 173 -2.89 -2.05 11.63
C VAL A 173 -3.32 -1.53 13.01
N ASN A 174 -4.08 -2.33 13.76
CA ASN A 174 -4.57 -1.93 15.08
C ASN A 174 -3.63 -2.30 16.24
N THR A 175 -2.72 -3.24 16.03
CA THR A 175 -1.90 -3.90 17.07
C THR A 175 -0.41 -3.62 16.95
N ASP A 176 0.09 -3.39 15.75
CA ASP A 176 1.53 -3.43 15.43
C ASP A 176 2.12 -2.08 15.04
N ILE A 177 1.35 -1.00 15.23
CA ILE A 177 1.84 0.36 15.01
C ILE A 177 2.19 1.01 16.35
N LEU A 178 3.46 1.38 16.47
CA LEU A 178 3.97 2.06 17.65
C LEU A 178 4.05 3.56 17.39
N PHE A 179 3.43 4.33 18.28
CA PHE A 179 3.50 5.78 18.30
C PHE A 179 4.12 6.27 19.61
N PRO A 180 4.88 7.39 19.59
CA PRO A 180 5.21 8.10 20.82
C PRO A 180 3.94 8.42 21.60
N ALA A 181 3.97 8.27 22.94
CA ALA A 181 2.82 8.56 23.81
C ALA A 181 2.31 10.01 23.71
N THR A 182 3.16 10.92 23.21
CA THR A 182 2.82 12.32 22.96
C THR A 182 2.05 12.55 21.66
N THR A 183 1.90 11.52 20.83
CA THR A 183 1.17 11.64 19.56
C THR A 183 -0.33 11.80 19.85
N PRO A 184 -0.99 12.86 19.34
CA PRO A 184 -2.43 13.03 19.54
C PRO A 184 -3.21 11.79 19.08
N PRO A 185 -4.18 11.29 19.87
CA PRO A 185 -4.96 10.10 19.50
C PRO A 185 -5.63 10.19 18.12
N ASP A 186 -6.12 11.37 17.75
CA ASP A 186 -6.73 11.60 16.45
C ASP A 186 -5.73 11.43 15.29
N ASN A 187 -4.45 11.78 15.49
CA ASN A 187 -3.42 11.59 14.47
C ASN A 187 -3.05 10.11 14.35
N VAL A 188 -3.01 9.39 15.48
CA VAL A 188 -2.81 7.93 15.50
C VAL A 188 -3.92 7.24 14.72
N GLN A 189 -5.19 7.59 14.99
CA GLN A 189 -6.33 7.00 14.31
C GLN A 189 -6.32 7.33 12.80
N LYS A 190 -6.09 8.59 12.43
CA LYS A 190 -6.01 8.99 11.01
C LYS A 190 -4.95 8.21 10.23
N TYR A 191 -3.82 7.89 10.85
CA TYR A 191 -2.78 7.10 10.21
C TYR A 191 -3.21 5.64 10.03
N LYS A 192 -3.83 5.02 11.05
CA LYS A 192 -4.41 3.68 10.96
C LYS A 192 -5.47 3.60 9.86
N ASP A 193 -6.34 4.60 9.79
CA ASP A 193 -7.38 4.74 8.79
C ASP A 193 -6.80 4.86 7.38
N LEU A 194 -5.73 5.64 7.22
CA LEU A 194 -5.01 5.78 5.94
C LEU A 194 -4.39 4.44 5.47
N LEU A 195 -3.74 3.70 6.36
CA LEU A 195 -3.18 2.39 6.02
C LEU A 195 -4.28 1.38 5.70
N THR A 196 -5.37 1.38 6.46
CA THR A 196 -6.55 0.54 6.20
C THR A 196 -7.16 0.86 4.83
N SER A 197 -7.29 2.15 4.51
CA SER A 197 -7.77 2.63 3.21
C SER A 197 -6.87 2.14 2.08
N SER A 198 -5.56 2.27 2.24
CA SER A 198 -4.56 1.87 1.23
C SER A 198 -4.57 0.36 0.99
N ALA A 199 -4.60 -0.45 2.07
CA ALA A 199 -4.70 -1.91 1.96
C ALA A 199 -5.95 -2.36 1.20
N TYR A 200 -7.12 -1.76 1.49
CA TYR A 200 -8.34 -2.06 0.73
C TYR A 200 -8.27 -1.58 -0.74
N SER A 201 -7.61 -0.46 -1.03
CA SER A 201 -7.40 -0.01 -2.41
C SER A 201 -6.53 -0.98 -3.20
N ILE A 202 -5.48 -1.51 -2.58
CA ILE A 202 -4.60 -2.55 -3.15
C ILE A 202 -5.41 -3.81 -3.47
N LEU A 203 -6.15 -4.34 -2.49
CA LEU A 203 -6.99 -5.53 -2.68
C LEU A 203 -8.04 -5.32 -3.78
N GLY A 204 -8.69 -4.15 -3.81
CA GLY A 204 -9.63 -3.81 -4.87
C GLY A 204 -8.98 -3.77 -6.25
N THR A 205 -7.75 -3.29 -6.35
CA THR A 205 -6.99 -3.24 -7.60
C THR A 205 -6.60 -4.64 -8.08
N LEU A 206 -6.17 -5.50 -7.16
CA LEU A 206 -5.88 -6.91 -7.45
C LEU A 206 -7.12 -7.66 -7.93
N ASP A 207 -8.26 -7.47 -7.25
CA ASP A 207 -9.54 -8.06 -7.65
C ASP A 207 -9.99 -7.56 -9.03
N PHE A 208 -9.85 -6.25 -9.28
CA PHE A 208 -10.21 -5.65 -10.56
C PHE A 208 -9.38 -6.25 -11.71
N ASN A 209 -8.08 -6.37 -11.51
CA ASN A 209 -7.15 -6.94 -12.50
C ASN A 209 -7.43 -8.43 -12.76
N GLN A 210 -7.97 -9.15 -11.77
CA GLN A 210 -8.41 -10.54 -11.91
C GLN A 210 -9.81 -10.68 -12.53
N GLY A 211 -10.49 -9.57 -12.85
CA GLY A 211 -11.87 -9.58 -13.37
C GLY A 211 -12.94 -9.80 -12.30
N ASN A 212 -12.56 -9.83 -11.02
CA ASN A 212 -13.45 -10.00 -9.87
C ASN A 212 -14.13 -8.67 -9.49
N PHE A 213 -14.87 -8.08 -10.43
CA PHE A 213 -15.35 -6.69 -10.31
C PHE A 213 -16.29 -6.44 -9.11
N ALA A 214 -17.04 -7.44 -8.66
CA ALA A 214 -17.88 -7.34 -7.47
C ALA A 214 -17.04 -7.24 -6.17
N ALA A 215 -15.95 -8.03 -6.07
CA ALA A 215 -15.02 -7.96 -4.96
C ALA A 215 -14.24 -6.62 -4.99
N ALA A 216 -13.80 -6.22 -6.19
CA ALA A 216 -13.15 -4.93 -6.40
C ALA A 216 -14.03 -3.76 -5.94
N GLN A 217 -15.31 -3.74 -6.34
CA GLN A 217 -16.28 -2.75 -5.87
C GLN A 217 -16.34 -2.71 -4.33
N GLY A 218 -16.47 -3.87 -3.68
CA GLY A 218 -16.54 -3.95 -2.22
C GLY A 218 -15.29 -3.42 -1.54
N ASN A 219 -14.10 -3.77 -2.05
CA ASN A 219 -12.83 -3.34 -1.48
C ASN A 219 -12.57 -1.83 -1.73
N PHE A 220 -12.84 -1.30 -2.92
CA PHE A 220 -12.73 0.15 -3.14
C PHE A 220 -13.70 0.96 -2.28
N GLN A 221 -14.92 0.45 -2.04
CA GLN A 221 -15.86 1.10 -1.12
C GLN A 221 -15.31 1.12 0.31
N LYS A 222 -14.83 -0.02 0.82
CA LYS A 222 -14.18 -0.10 2.14
C LYS A 222 -12.97 0.84 2.25
N SER A 223 -12.20 0.98 1.17
CA SER A 223 -11.07 1.92 1.12
C SER A 223 -11.52 3.36 1.34
N ILE A 224 -12.57 3.80 0.64
CA ILE A 224 -13.14 5.16 0.76
C ILE A 224 -13.74 5.38 2.15
N ASP A 225 -14.44 4.37 2.69
CA ASP A 225 -15.11 4.45 3.98
C ASP A 225 -14.12 4.44 5.16
N ALA A 226 -12.96 3.80 4.99
CA ALA A 226 -11.90 3.78 5.99
C ALA A 226 -11.24 5.16 6.18
N TYR A 227 -11.12 5.97 5.11
CA TYR A 227 -10.52 7.30 5.18
C TYR A 227 -11.34 8.37 4.45
N PRO A 228 -12.56 8.68 4.94
CA PRO A 228 -13.54 9.48 4.20
C PRO A 228 -13.20 10.96 4.14
N GLN A 229 -12.30 11.43 5.02
CA GLN A 229 -11.88 12.83 5.09
C GLN A 229 -11.02 13.26 3.91
N GLN A 230 -10.30 12.31 3.30
CA GLN A 230 -9.47 12.57 2.13
C GLN A 230 -9.48 11.34 1.20
N PRO A 231 -10.61 11.10 0.50
CA PRO A 231 -10.72 9.98 -0.41
C PRO A 231 -9.68 10.09 -1.54
N ASP A 232 -8.96 9.00 -1.82
CA ASP A 232 -8.06 8.96 -2.96
C ASP A 232 -8.87 9.00 -4.29
N PRO A 233 -8.67 10.01 -5.15
CA PRO A 233 -9.44 10.14 -6.38
C PRO A 233 -9.25 8.98 -7.35
N VAL A 234 -8.07 8.33 -7.33
CA VAL A 234 -7.80 7.14 -8.16
C VAL A 234 -8.63 5.96 -7.70
N THR A 235 -8.74 5.74 -6.39
CA THR A 235 -9.61 4.72 -5.78
C THR A 235 -11.08 4.98 -6.11
N VAL A 236 -11.56 6.24 -6.03
CA VAL A 236 -12.93 6.60 -6.42
C VAL A 236 -13.18 6.31 -7.91
N LEU A 237 -12.23 6.65 -8.79
CA LEU A 237 -12.32 6.31 -10.20
C LEU A 237 -12.36 4.78 -10.43
N ARG A 238 -11.52 4.01 -9.74
CA ARG A 238 -11.51 2.54 -9.84
C ARG A 238 -12.81 1.91 -9.35
N LEU A 239 -13.48 2.50 -8.35
CA LEU A 239 -14.83 2.09 -7.94
C LEU A 239 -15.85 2.30 -9.07
N SER A 240 -15.83 3.46 -9.73
CA SER A 240 -16.68 3.72 -10.90
C SER A 240 -16.45 2.68 -12.01
N LEU A 241 -15.20 2.41 -12.36
CA LEU A 241 -14.85 1.40 -13.36
C LEU A 241 -15.31 -0.01 -12.95
N SER A 242 -15.24 -0.34 -11.66
CA SER A 242 -15.72 -1.64 -11.16
C SER A 242 -17.24 -1.79 -11.28
N LEU A 243 -17.98 -0.69 -11.11
CA LEU A 243 -19.44 -0.65 -11.33
C LEU A 243 -19.79 -0.73 -12.82
N ASP A 244 -19.06 0.00 -13.67
CA ASP A 244 -19.21 -0.06 -15.13
C ASP A 244 -19.00 -1.48 -15.67
N ARG A 245 -17.96 -2.19 -15.20
CA ARG A 245 -17.70 -3.59 -15.57
C ARG A 245 -18.79 -4.57 -15.11
N GLN A 246 -19.65 -4.15 -14.20
CA GLN A 246 -20.85 -4.89 -13.78
C GLN A 246 -22.14 -4.41 -14.49
N ASN A 247 -22.03 -3.51 -15.46
CA ASN A 247 -23.14 -2.84 -16.16
C ASN A 247 -24.04 -1.99 -15.24
N LYS A 248 -23.55 -1.59 -14.06
CA LYS A 248 -24.25 -0.70 -13.12
C LYS A 248 -24.04 0.75 -13.51
N TYR A 249 -24.47 1.11 -14.72
CA TYR A 249 -24.12 2.39 -15.35
C TYR A 249 -24.59 3.64 -14.59
N PRO A 250 -25.82 3.70 -14.03
CA PRO A 250 -26.27 4.86 -13.25
C PRO A 250 -25.40 5.10 -12.00
N GLU A 251 -25.06 4.03 -11.28
CA GLU A 251 -24.21 4.08 -10.09
C GLU A 251 -22.76 4.44 -10.47
N ALA A 252 -22.24 3.80 -11.54
CA ALA A 252 -20.91 4.10 -12.07
C ALA A 252 -20.79 5.58 -12.45
N LEU A 253 -21.81 6.16 -13.10
CA LEU A 253 -21.83 7.56 -13.50
C LEU A 253 -21.82 8.49 -12.28
N THR A 254 -22.58 8.15 -11.23
CA THR A 254 -22.58 8.91 -9.98
C THR A 254 -21.17 8.94 -9.36
N VAL A 255 -20.49 7.78 -9.31
CA VAL A 255 -19.13 7.70 -8.78
C VAL A 255 -18.11 8.37 -9.71
N ALA A 256 -18.29 8.30 -11.04
CA ALA A 256 -17.43 8.97 -12.01
C ALA A 256 -17.49 10.50 -11.85
N ASN A 257 -18.68 11.07 -11.63
CA ASN A 257 -18.85 12.49 -11.33
C ASN A 257 -18.07 12.89 -10.08
N ARG A 258 -18.19 12.10 -9.00
CA ARG A 258 -17.40 12.31 -7.78
C ARG A 258 -15.89 12.26 -8.05
N ALA A 259 -15.41 11.32 -8.88
CA ALA A 259 -14.01 11.26 -9.26
C ALA A 259 -13.57 12.51 -10.04
N VAL A 260 -14.43 13.07 -10.91
CA VAL A 260 -14.17 14.34 -11.61
C VAL A 260 -14.07 15.51 -10.62
N GLU A 261 -14.97 15.59 -9.65
CA GLU A 261 -14.95 16.64 -8.61
C GLU A 261 -13.68 16.60 -7.75
N LEU A 262 -13.14 15.40 -7.50
CA LEU A 262 -11.94 15.18 -6.71
C LEU A 262 -10.62 15.36 -7.51
N THR A 263 -10.70 15.57 -8.83
CA THR A 263 -9.50 15.63 -9.70
C THR A 263 -9.41 16.92 -10.49
N GLN A 264 -8.18 17.36 -10.74
CA GLN A 264 -7.92 18.50 -11.62
C GLN A 264 -7.82 18.07 -13.08
N GLU A 265 -8.15 19.00 -13.99
CA GLU A 265 -8.20 18.68 -15.41
C GLU A 265 -6.84 18.25 -15.98
N SER A 266 -5.79 18.95 -15.55
CA SER A 266 -4.41 18.75 -15.99
C SER A 266 -3.78 17.42 -15.55
N THR A 267 -4.46 16.60 -14.74
CA THR A 267 -3.91 15.35 -14.20
C THR A 267 -4.32 14.13 -15.01
N PRO A 268 -3.47 13.07 -15.07
CA PRO A 268 -3.84 11.81 -15.72
C PRO A 268 -5.14 11.21 -15.15
N ALA A 269 -5.26 11.18 -13.82
CA ALA A 269 -6.45 10.67 -13.13
C ALA A 269 -7.71 11.46 -13.50
N GLY A 270 -7.62 12.79 -13.56
CA GLY A 270 -8.75 13.59 -13.99
C GLY A 270 -9.16 13.29 -15.42
N ASN A 271 -8.20 13.16 -16.35
CA ASN A 271 -8.53 12.92 -17.75
C ASN A 271 -9.24 11.59 -17.93
N LEU A 272 -8.83 10.58 -17.17
CA LEU A 272 -9.51 9.29 -17.13
C LEU A 272 -10.91 9.40 -16.49
N ALA A 273 -11.06 10.15 -15.40
CA ALA A 273 -12.35 10.35 -14.73
C ALA A 273 -13.39 11.01 -15.64
N ARG A 274 -13.01 12.08 -16.35
CA ARG A 274 -13.90 12.76 -17.31
C ARG A 274 -14.24 11.86 -18.50
N ARG A 275 -13.25 11.13 -19.03
CA ARG A 275 -13.49 10.17 -20.12
C ARG A 275 -14.51 9.11 -19.70
N GLU A 276 -14.36 8.55 -18.51
CA GLU A 276 -15.27 7.51 -18.02
C GLU A 276 -16.68 8.07 -17.77
N ARG A 277 -16.78 9.24 -17.13
CA ARG A 277 -18.05 9.96 -16.98
C ARG A 277 -18.73 10.18 -18.33
N ASP A 278 -18.03 10.69 -19.34
CA ASP A 278 -18.60 11.01 -20.64
C ASP A 278 -19.09 9.77 -21.39
N ARG A 279 -18.34 8.67 -21.29
CA ARG A 279 -18.76 7.36 -21.81
C ARG A 279 -20.03 6.87 -21.11
N LEU A 280 -20.08 6.94 -19.78
CA LEU A 280 -21.24 6.51 -19.00
C LEU A 280 -22.48 7.39 -19.24
N LEU A 281 -22.30 8.69 -19.47
CA LEU A 281 -23.38 9.59 -19.89
C LEU A 281 -24.01 9.13 -21.21
N GLN A 282 -23.20 8.75 -22.20
CA GLN A 282 -23.71 8.23 -23.48
C GLN A 282 -24.47 6.92 -23.29
N LEU A 283 -23.95 5.99 -22.48
CA LEU A 283 -24.59 4.70 -22.21
C LEU A 283 -25.92 4.83 -21.46
N THR A 284 -26.10 5.89 -20.68
CA THR A 284 -27.33 6.16 -19.91
C THR A 284 -28.30 7.09 -20.64
N GLY A 285 -28.02 7.45 -21.90
CA GLY A 285 -28.88 8.30 -22.73
C GLY A 285 -28.75 9.81 -22.47
N GLY A 286 -27.76 10.23 -21.67
CA GLY A 286 -27.40 11.62 -21.45
C GLY A 286 -26.50 12.18 -22.55
N LYS A 287 -26.57 13.51 -22.79
CA LYS A 287 -25.60 14.20 -23.68
C LYS A 287 -24.34 14.56 -22.89
N PRO A 288 -23.12 14.27 -23.39
CA PRO A 288 -21.88 14.72 -22.76
C PRO A 288 -21.85 16.25 -22.64
N THR A 289 -21.45 16.77 -21.47
CA THR A 289 -21.16 18.20 -21.32
C THR A 289 -19.77 18.46 -21.90
N GLY A 290 -19.74 18.92 -23.15
CA GLY A 290 -18.50 19.18 -23.87
C GLY A 290 -17.63 20.22 -23.16
N ALA A 291 -16.47 19.79 -22.69
CA ALA A 291 -15.29 20.62 -22.53
C ALA A 291 -14.08 19.80 -23.03
N GLY A 292 -13.42 20.29 -24.08
CA GLY A 292 -12.17 19.72 -24.59
C GLY A 292 -12.30 18.75 -25.76
N ALA A 293 -12.80 19.20 -26.90
CA ALA A 293 -12.48 18.55 -28.17
C ALA A 293 -10.98 18.73 -28.46
N SER A 294 -10.17 17.72 -28.15
CA SER A 294 -8.91 17.49 -28.84
C SER A 294 -9.00 16.09 -29.46
N GLY A 295 -9.21 16.07 -30.76
CA GLY A 295 -9.47 14.85 -31.53
C GLY A 295 -8.29 13.89 -31.47
N ALA A 296 -8.53 12.71 -30.92
CA ALA A 296 -7.73 11.53 -31.17
C ALA A 296 -8.71 10.39 -31.50
N THR A 297 -8.79 10.07 -32.78
CA THR A 297 -9.53 8.93 -33.32
C THR A 297 -9.01 7.63 -32.67
N PRO A 298 -9.87 6.67 -32.27
CA PRO A 298 -9.40 5.37 -31.80
C PRO A 298 -8.75 4.60 -32.96
N PRO A 299 -7.63 3.89 -32.76
CA PRO A 299 -7.09 3.01 -33.80
C PRO A 299 -8.05 1.84 -34.01
N ALA A 300 -8.56 1.70 -35.23
CA ALA A 300 -9.34 0.56 -35.65
C ALA A 300 -8.44 -0.70 -35.70
N HIS A 301 -8.88 -1.77 -35.05
CA HIS A 301 -8.32 -3.11 -35.24
C HIS A 301 -8.53 -3.55 -36.70
N PRO A 302 -7.50 -4.00 -37.45
CA PRO A 302 -7.73 -4.65 -38.73
C PRO A 302 -8.12 -6.12 -38.51
N ALA A 303 -9.29 -6.51 -39.01
CA ALA A 303 -9.68 -7.90 -39.17
C ALA A 303 -9.02 -8.51 -40.45
N PRO A 304 -8.77 -9.83 -40.50
CA PRO A 304 -8.02 -10.45 -41.58
C PRO A 304 -8.89 -10.64 -42.83
N SER A 305 -8.40 -10.19 -43.98
CA SER A 305 -9.06 -10.38 -45.28
C SER A 305 -8.62 -11.69 -45.94
N SER A 306 -9.62 -12.53 -46.21
CA SER A 306 -9.55 -13.70 -47.10
C SER A 306 -9.69 -13.28 -48.58
N THR A 307 -8.79 -13.79 -49.42
CA THR A 307 -8.89 -13.92 -50.90
C THR A 307 -10.02 -14.90 -51.32
N PRO A 308 -10.37 -15.14 -52.63
CA PRO A 308 -10.04 -14.54 -53.96
C PRO A 308 -11.36 -14.34 -54.83
N PRO A 309 -11.48 -14.34 -56.21
CA PRO A 309 -10.50 -14.63 -57.30
C PRO A 309 -10.55 -13.84 -58.66
N ASN A 310 -9.38 -13.88 -59.32
CA ASN A 310 -9.05 -14.18 -60.74
C ASN A 310 -9.54 -13.33 -61.95
N THR A 311 -8.65 -13.33 -62.97
CA THR A 311 -8.74 -13.03 -64.42
C THR A 311 -8.25 -11.62 -64.81
N THR A 312 -7.37 -11.37 -65.80
CA THR A 312 -6.71 -12.15 -66.87
C THR A 312 -5.69 -11.20 -67.55
N GLY A 313 -4.60 -11.72 -68.14
CA GLY A 313 -4.06 -11.13 -69.38
C GLY A 313 -2.61 -10.60 -69.45
N ASN A 314 -1.63 -11.53 -69.49
CA ASN A 314 -0.54 -11.62 -70.51
C ASN A 314 0.58 -10.51 -70.59
N PRO A 315 1.66 -10.68 -71.40
CA PRO A 315 3.01 -11.00 -70.89
C PRO A 315 4.15 -10.13 -71.46
N GLY A 316 5.39 -10.30 -70.98
CA GLY A 316 6.60 -9.80 -71.64
C GLY A 316 7.77 -9.72 -70.67
N GLN A 317 8.69 -10.70 -70.67
CA GLN A 317 10.04 -10.59 -71.24
C GLN A 317 10.79 -9.31 -70.79
N GLY A 318 11.95 -9.33 -70.15
CA GLY A 318 12.95 -10.36 -69.88
C GLY A 318 14.21 -9.70 -69.28
N THR A 319 15.25 -10.51 -69.13
CA THR A 319 16.67 -10.15 -68.96
C THR A 319 17.15 -9.57 -67.63
N THR A 320 17.64 -10.47 -66.78
CA THR A 320 18.88 -10.38 -65.99
C THR A 320 20.13 -10.51 -66.90
N PRO A 321 21.39 -10.36 -66.42
CA PRO A 321 22.00 -9.52 -65.36
C PRO A 321 23.27 -8.80 -65.96
N PRO A 322 24.47 -8.58 -65.35
CA PRO A 322 25.20 -9.27 -64.26
C PRO A 322 25.72 -8.41 -63.10
N LYS A 323 26.22 -9.17 -62.12
CA LYS A 323 27.00 -8.84 -60.92
C LYS A 323 28.23 -7.97 -61.18
N ASN A 324 28.59 -7.17 -60.17
CA ASN A 324 29.88 -7.29 -59.48
C ASN A 324 29.68 -7.01 -57.99
#